data_AF-A0A4R3U3G3-F1
#
_entry.id   AF-A0A4R3U3G3-F1
#
_cell.length_a   1.000
_cell.length_b   1.000
_cell.length_c   1.000
_cell.angle_alpha   90.00
_cell.angle_beta   90.00
_cell.angle_gamma   90.00
#
_symmetry.space_group_name_H-M   'P 1'
#
loop_
_entity.id
_entity.type
_entity.pdbx_description
1 polymer ?
#
loop_
_entity_poly.entity_id
_entity_poly.type
_entity_poly.pdbx_seq_one_letter_code
_entity_poly.pdbx_strand_id
1 'polypeptide(L)'
;MAPDDKGVGFEIKYDNGRPVELSDLGESFRALGRQYEEYVNHSGFDHQPGNAKLYVAQVRSGSIIVLLKNLLEQGSMVVKDMDLLAGFVTNLYELIEYFRTPKPAPPAEITRDDATRLSRIVEPVAKDGNGLLSFTVVGNTAPVSITNIVINNETANAVQNNVRRFLGPSPPDPGSFQREVLYLHQMRGDPKSRVGDRGIIERFSNKPVKLHFMTPESKAAILDRPFPFKVAYVIDGQVSTVKGEPALYKVTHVHETIGEEPKRVAKKPARRINVRTRKS
;
A
#
# COMPACT_ATOMS: atom_id res chain seq x y z
N MET A 1 -3.36 40.13 -0.77
CA MET A 1 -2.02 39.88 -1.30
C MET A 1 -1.16 39.51 -0.10
N ALA A 2 -0.97 38.21 0.15
CA ALA A 2 -0.19 37.76 1.31
C ALA A 2 1.30 38.09 1.09
N PRO A 3 2.07 38.35 2.14
CA PRO A 3 3.48 38.70 2.02
C PRO A 3 4.22 37.53 1.36
N ASP A 4 5.06 37.87 0.39
CA ASP A 4 6.08 37.01 -0.22
C ASP A 4 6.99 36.47 0.90
N ASP A 5 6.73 35.23 1.33
CA ASP A 5 7.45 34.58 2.41
C ASP A 5 8.79 34.02 1.89
N LYS A 6 9.78 34.91 1.86
CA LYS A 6 11.17 34.74 1.39
C LYS A 6 11.95 33.71 2.23
N GLY A 7 11.64 32.43 2.05
CA GLY A 7 12.37 31.31 2.66
C GLY A 7 12.82 30.27 1.62
N VAL A 8 13.91 29.57 1.93
CA VAL A 8 14.38 28.40 1.18
C VAL A 8 13.32 27.32 1.24
N GLY A 9 13.12 26.60 0.14
CA GLY A 9 12.15 25.51 0.13
C GLY A 9 12.54 24.35 -0.76
N PHE A 10 11.85 23.25 -0.54
CA PHE A 10 12.02 22.01 -1.29
C PHE A 10 10.84 21.82 -2.21
N GLU A 11 11.07 21.98 -3.51
CA GLU A 11 10.10 21.80 -4.57
C GLU A 11 10.07 20.34 -5.03
N ILE A 12 8.88 19.74 -5.02
CA ILE A 12 8.61 18.45 -5.63
C ILE A 12 7.68 18.69 -6.80
N LYS A 13 8.04 18.23 -7.99
CA LYS A 13 7.22 18.36 -9.19
C LYS A 13 6.91 16.99 -9.78
N TYR A 14 5.62 16.69 -9.97
CA TYR A 14 5.17 15.54 -10.75
C TYR A 14 4.61 16.01 -12.09
N ASP A 15 5.34 15.78 -13.18
CA ASP A 15 4.80 15.86 -14.53
C ASP A 15 4.19 14.51 -14.89
N ASN A 16 2.89 14.47 -15.07
CA ASN A 16 2.14 13.23 -15.26
C ASN A 16 1.39 13.23 -16.60
N GLY A 17 1.48 12.10 -17.32
CA GLY A 17 0.69 11.85 -18.52
C GLY A 17 -0.73 11.39 -18.23
N ARG A 18 -1.02 10.95 -16.99
CA ARG A 18 -2.35 10.54 -16.52
C ARG A 18 -2.62 11.07 -15.11
N PRO A 19 -3.89 11.28 -14.72
CA PRO A 19 -4.22 11.65 -13.34
C PRO A 19 -3.61 10.67 -12.34
N VAL A 20 -2.97 11.21 -11.29
CA VAL A 20 -2.40 10.41 -10.19
C VAL A 20 -3.48 10.11 -9.17
N GLU A 21 -3.55 8.87 -8.67
CA GLU A 21 -4.47 8.53 -7.59
C GLU A 21 -4.11 9.28 -6.29
N LEU A 22 -5.12 9.81 -5.61
CA LEU A 22 -4.91 10.57 -4.36
C LEU A 22 -4.24 9.72 -3.27
N SER A 23 -4.56 8.43 -3.21
CA SER A 23 -3.92 7.45 -2.32
C SER A 23 -2.42 7.36 -2.58
N ASP A 24 -2.03 7.14 -3.83
CA ASP A 24 -0.62 7.01 -4.22
C ASP A 24 0.16 8.28 -3.94
N LEU A 25 -0.41 9.44 -4.27
CA LEU A 25 0.21 10.74 -4.00
C LEU A 25 0.37 10.99 -2.50
N GLY A 26 -0.67 10.69 -1.72
CA GLY A 26 -0.65 10.83 -0.26
C GLY A 26 0.37 9.90 0.40
N GLU A 27 0.49 8.66 -0.08
CA GLU A 27 1.49 7.71 0.39
C GLU A 27 2.91 8.13 0.04
N SER A 28 3.12 8.67 -1.16
CA SER A 28 4.39 9.22 -1.61
C SER A 28 4.83 10.39 -0.72
N PHE A 29 3.95 11.37 -0.47
CA PHE A 29 4.25 12.48 0.44
C PHE A 29 4.50 12.05 1.88
N ARG A 30 3.72 11.09 2.39
CA ARG A 30 3.93 10.56 3.74
C ARG A 30 5.28 9.84 3.84
N ALA A 31 5.67 9.06 2.84
CA ALA A 31 6.94 8.36 2.81
C ALA A 31 8.11 9.36 2.74
N LEU A 32 7.97 10.41 1.93
CA LEU A 32 8.97 11.47 1.80
C LEU A 32 9.15 12.26 3.10
N GLY A 33 8.05 12.65 3.76
CA GLY A 33 8.10 13.33 5.06
C GLY A 33 8.82 12.49 6.12
N ARG A 34 8.56 11.17 6.16
CA ARG A 34 9.28 10.26 7.06
C ARG A 34 10.74 10.08 6.69
N GLN A 35 11.08 10.04 5.40
CA GLN A 35 12.48 9.95 4.98
C GLN A 35 13.26 11.20 5.40
N TYR A 36 12.62 12.37 5.34
CA TYR A 36 13.21 13.62 5.81
C TYR A 36 13.41 13.63 7.34
N GLU A 37 12.38 13.26 8.10
CA GLU A 37 12.48 13.10 9.57
C GLU A 37 13.66 12.20 9.95
N GLU A 38 13.78 11.05 9.28
CA GLU A 38 14.85 10.09 9.55
C GLU A 38 16.23 10.64 9.18
N TYR A 39 16.33 11.34 8.05
CA TYR A 39 17.56 11.99 7.64
C TYR A 39 18.02 13.02 8.67
N VAL A 40 17.13 13.90 9.13
CA VAL A 40 17.46 14.96 10.10
C VAL A 40 17.93 14.37 11.44
N ASN A 41 17.26 13.32 11.92
CA ASN A 41 17.63 12.64 13.16
C ASN A 41 19.02 11.99 13.06
N HIS A 42 19.36 11.36 11.93
CA HIS A 42 20.66 10.72 11.73
C HIS A 42 21.80 11.71 11.50
N SER A 43 21.53 12.83 10.83
CA SER A 43 22.54 13.83 10.51
C SER A 43 22.88 14.75 11.69
N GLY A 44 22.24 14.56 12.85
CA GLY A 44 22.56 15.27 14.10
C GLY A 44 22.15 16.75 14.11
N PHE A 45 21.33 17.17 13.14
CA PHE A 45 20.76 18.51 13.10
C PHE A 45 19.65 18.70 14.15
N ASP A 46 19.04 17.60 14.60
CA ASP A 46 18.13 17.57 15.73
C ASP A 46 18.29 16.26 16.51
N HIS A 47 18.20 16.33 17.83
CA HIS A 47 18.26 15.19 18.74
C HIS A 47 16.88 14.82 19.32
N GLN A 48 15.83 15.56 18.98
CA GLN A 48 14.46 15.27 19.38
C GLN A 48 13.66 14.63 18.24
N PRO A 49 13.30 13.33 18.36
CA PRO A 49 12.48 12.67 17.37
C PRO A 49 11.16 13.41 17.13
N GLY A 50 10.86 13.73 15.87
CA GLY A 50 9.58 14.30 15.44
C GLY A 50 9.49 15.83 15.40
N ASN A 51 10.61 16.53 15.61
CA ASN A 51 10.65 17.99 15.51
C ASN A 51 10.82 18.48 14.05
N ALA A 52 11.52 17.72 13.20
CA ALA A 52 11.67 18.04 11.79
C ALA A 52 10.41 17.65 11.00
N LYS A 53 9.72 18.62 10.40
CA LYS A 53 8.51 18.37 9.60
C LYS A 53 8.52 19.17 8.31
N LEU A 54 8.04 18.53 7.25
CA LEU A 54 7.80 19.17 5.97
C LEU A 54 6.32 19.53 5.82
N TYR A 55 6.05 20.80 5.46
CA TYR A 55 4.69 21.31 5.29
C TYR A 55 4.44 21.75 3.85
N VAL A 56 3.28 21.37 3.30
CA VAL A 56 2.82 21.85 1.98
C VAL A 56 2.51 23.34 2.06
N ALA A 57 3.38 24.18 1.47
CA ALA A 57 3.18 25.63 1.43
C ALA A 57 2.35 26.08 0.22
N GLN A 58 2.47 25.40 -0.93
CA GLN A 58 1.73 25.74 -2.14
C GLN A 58 1.50 24.50 -3.02
N VAL A 59 0.38 24.49 -3.74
CA VAL A 59 0.09 23.56 -4.86
C VAL A 59 -0.24 24.39 -6.10
N ARG A 60 0.41 24.11 -7.25
CA ARG A 60 0.22 24.85 -8.52
C ARG A 60 -0.37 23.96 -9.61
N SER A 61 -1.05 24.56 -10.59
CA SER A 61 -1.61 23.86 -11.76
C SER A 61 -0.55 23.64 -12.86
N GLY A 62 -0.65 22.52 -13.58
CA GLY A 62 0.26 22.09 -14.66
C GLY A 62 0.94 20.77 -14.32
N SER A 63 1.48 20.68 -13.10
CA SER A 63 2.20 19.57 -12.48
C SER A 63 2.04 19.69 -10.97
N ILE A 64 2.02 18.60 -10.20
CA ILE A 64 1.88 18.71 -8.73
C ILE A 64 3.18 19.30 -8.18
N ILE A 65 3.20 20.62 -7.97
CA ILE A 65 4.33 21.36 -7.43
C ILE A 65 4.06 21.63 -5.95
N VAL A 66 4.82 20.98 -5.08
CA VAL A 66 4.72 21.15 -3.62
C VAL A 66 5.99 21.82 -3.11
N LEU A 67 5.84 23.01 -2.52
CA LEU A 67 6.92 23.66 -1.78
C LEU A 67 6.86 23.22 -0.32
N LEU A 68 7.90 22.58 0.17
CA LEU A 68 8.04 22.15 1.55
C LEU A 68 8.99 23.07 2.32
N LYS A 69 8.57 23.51 3.51
CA LYS A 69 9.39 24.27 4.45
C LYS A 69 9.64 23.45 5.72
N ASN A 70 10.86 23.54 6.23
CA ASN A 70 11.24 23.05 7.54
C ASN A 70 10.88 24.11 8.60
N LEU A 71 10.33 23.69 9.74
CA LEU A 71 10.07 24.56 10.88
C LEU A 71 10.71 23.93 12.11
N LEU A 72 12.00 24.21 12.34
CA LEU A 72 12.65 23.86 13.61
C LEU A 72 12.23 24.88 14.67
N GLU A 73 11.74 24.43 15.82
CA GLU A 73 11.22 25.30 16.90
C GLU A 73 12.28 26.16 17.63
N GLN A 74 13.51 26.28 17.14
CA GLN A 74 14.51 27.17 17.73
C GLN A 74 15.08 28.11 16.68
N GLY A 75 14.71 29.39 16.80
CA GLY A 75 15.08 30.44 15.87
C GLY A 75 16.59 30.58 15.70
N SER A 76 17.11 30.17 14.55
CA SER A 76 18.38 30.66 14.00
C SER A 76 18.69 30.01 12.63
N MET A 77 18.68 30.87 11.60
CA MET A 77 19.55 30.85 10.42
C MET A 77 19.07 30.06 9.19
N VAL A 78 18.48 30.79 8.23
CA VAL A 78 18.09 30.37 6.86
C VAL A 78 19.20 29.59 6.11
N VAL A 79 20.47 29.82 6.45
CA VAL A 79 21.62 29.08 5.87
C VAL A 79 21.64 27.61 6.32
N LYS A 80 21.25 27.32 7.56
CA LYS A 80 21.16 25.93 8.07
C LYS A 80 20.04 25.14 7.39
N ASP A 81 18.94 25.80 7.05
CA ASP A 81 17.82 25.15 6.34
C ASP A 81 18.20 24.77 4.91
N MET A 82 19.02 25.58 4.24
CA MET A 82 19.49 25.30 2.88
C MET A 82 20.44 24.11 2.84
N ASP A 83 21.45 24.08 3.71
CA ASP A 83 22.42 22.99 3.76
C ASP A 83 21.73 21.67 4.16
N LEU A 84 20.75 21.72 5.07
CA LEU A 84 19.96 20.57 5.49
C LEU A 84 19.09 20.02 4.34
N LEU A 85 18.38 20.89 3.61
CA LEU A 85 17.55 20.45 2.48
C LEU A 85 18.40 19.96 1.31
N ALA A 86 19.52 20.61 1.01
CA ALA A 86 20.46 20.16 -0.01
C ALA A 86 21.05 18.79 0.36
N GLY A 87 21.49 18.62 1.61
CA GLY A 87 21.97 17.35 2.13
C GLY A 87 20.92 16.25 2.08
N PHE A 88 19.66 16.55 2.40
CA PHE A 88 18.55 15.61 2.27
C PHE A 88 18.32 15.18 0.81
N VAL A 89 18.32 16.13 -0.13
CA VAL A 89 18.18 15.82 -1.56
C VAL A 89 19.35 14.96 -2.03
N THR A 90 20.58 15.27 -1.63
CA THR A 90 21.75 14.43 -1.94
C THR A 90 21.61 13.02 -1.36
N ASN A 91 21.17 12.86 -0.10
CA ASN A 91 20.93 11.55 0.49
C ASN A 91 19.85 10.77 -0.26
N LEU A 92 18.75 11.43 -0.65
CA LEU A 92 17.69 10.82 -1.45
C LEU A 92 18.21 10.39 -2.83
N TYR A 93 19.05 11.21 -3.47
CA TYR A 93 19.70 10.87 -4.74
C TYR A 93 20.57 9.61 -4.62
N GLU A 94 21.42 9.54 -3.58
CA GLU A 94 22.28 8.38 -3.34
C GLU A 94 21.46 7.11 -3.09
N LEU A 95 20.36 7.22 -2.36
CA LEU A 95 19.42 6.14 -2.11
C LEU A 95 18.76 5.67 -3.43
N ILE A 96 18.31 6.59 -4.28
CA ILE A 96 17.76 6.29 -5.60
C ILE A 96 18.81 5.60 -6.48
N GLU A 97 20.03 6.14 -6.58
CA GLU A 97 21.09 5.59 -7.42
C GLU A 97 21.52 4.19 -6.96
N TYR A 98 21.56 3.97 -5.63
CA TYR A 98 21.80 2.64 -5.08
C TYR A 98 20.75 1.64 -5.57
N PHE A 99 19.46 1.95 -5.45
CA PHE A 99 18.41 1.03 -5.89
C PHE A 99 18.19 1.02 -7.41
N ARG A 100 18.64 2.03 -8.15
CA ARG A 100 18.62 2.02 -9.62
C ARG A 100 19.62 1.00 -10.16
N THR A 101 20.83 0.98 -9.60
CA THR A 101 21.92 0.07 -9.99
C THR A 101 22.60 -0.52 -8.74
N PRO A 102 21.99 -1.55 -8.10
CA PRO A 102 22.48 -2.06 -6.83
C PRO A 102 23.90 -2.60 -6.94
N LYS A 103 24.78 -2.08 -6.07
CA LYS A 103 26.13 -2.61 -5.82
C LYS A 103 26.05 -3.76 -4.79
N PRO A 104 26.99 -4.73 -4.82
CA PRO A 104 26.91 -5.95 -4.01
C PRO A 104 26.86 -5.72 -2.49
N ALA A 105 27.31 -4.57 -2.00
CA ALA A 105 27.14 -4.17 -0.60
C ALA A 105 26.31 -2.88 -0.55
N PRO A 106 25.20 -2.83 0.20
CA PRO A 106 24.61 -1.55 0.59
C PRO A 106 25.66 -0.73 1.35
N PRO A 107 25.71 0.59 1.18
CA PRO A 107 26.29 1.45 2.21
C PRO A 107 25.74 1.02 3.57
N ALA A 108 26.57 1.00 4.61
CA ALA A 108 26.25 0.45 5.93
C ALA A 108 24.99 1.07 6.60
N GLU A 109 24.41 2.09 6.00
CA GLU A 109 23.34 2.94 6.51
C GLU A 109 21.97 2.69 5.85
N ILE A 110 21.87 1.91 4.75
CA ILE A 110 20.56 1.70 4.09
C ILE A 110 19.75 0.62 4.80
N THR A 111 18.62 1.00 5.39
CA THR A 111 17.71 0.10 6.12
C THR A 111 16.59 -0.46 5.24
N ARG A 112 15.88 -1.49 5.75
CA ARG A 112 14.63 -1.99 5.14
C ARG A 112 13.54 -0.92 5.08
N ASP A 113 13.52 0.00 6.04
CA ASP A 113 12.54 1.07 6.08
C ASP A 113 12.85 2.13 5.03
N ASP A 114 14.12 2.45 4.77
CA ASP A 114 14.54 3.32 3.66
C ASP A 114 14.10 2.75 2.32
N ALA A 115 14.36 1.46 2.09
CA ALA A 115 13.93 0.78 0.88
C ALA A 115 12.41 0.84 0.71
N THR A 116 11.66 0.56 1.78
CA THR A 116 10.19 0.60 1.77
C THR A 116 9.65 2.01 1.48
N ARG A 117 10.22 3.05 2.11
CA ARG A 117 9.84 4.44 1.86
C ARG A 117 10.18 4.85 0.43
N LEU A 118 11.36 4.49 -0.07
CA LEU A 118 11.77 4.80 -1.43
C LEU A 118 10.79 4.24 -2.47
N SER A 119 10.37 2.97 -2.32
CA SER A 119 9.38 2.37 -3.22
C SER A 119 8.08 3.17 -3.28
N ARG A 120 7.61 3.69 -2.14
CA ARG A 120 6.40 4.52 -2.04
C ARG A 120 6.60 5.92 -2.62
N ILE A 121 7.79 6.50 -2.44
CA ILE A 121 8.14 7.82 -2.99
C ILE A 121 8.02 7.79 -4.52
N VAL A 122 8.58 6.76 -5.17
CA VAL A 122 8.61 6.66 -6.64
C VAL A 122 7.34 6.04 -7.25
N GLU A 123 6.44 5.48 -6.44
CA GLU A 123 5.22 4.76 -6.88
C GLU A 123 4.37 5.53 -7.88
N PRO A 124 4.06 6.84 -7.69
CA PRO A 124 3.21 7.58 -8.63
C PRO A 124 3.80 7.62 -10.05
N VAL A 125 5.12 7.73 -10.16
CA VAL A 125 5.82 7.75 -11.45
C VAL A 125 5.98 6.35 -12.04
N ALA A 126 6.16 5.32 -11.22
CA ALA A 126 6.23 3.94 -11.70
C ALA A 126 4.92 3.49 -12.38
N LYS A 127 3.77 3.98 -11.89
CA LYS A 127 2.44 3.69 -12.46
C LYS A 127 2.08 4.54 -13.68
N ASP A 128 2.82 5.62 -13.96
CA ASP A 128 2.59 6.49 -15.12
C ASP A 128 3.73 6.35 -16.14
N GLY A 129 3.44 5.75 -17.29
CA GLY A 129 4.43 5.50 -18.35
C GLY A 129 5.14 6.76 -18.87
N ASN A 130 4.52 7.95 -18.75
CA ASN A 130 5.11 9.23 -19.11
C ASN A 130 5.43 10.11 -17.89
N GLY A 131 5.37 9.54 -16.69
CA GLY A 131 5.58 10.24 -15.43
C GLY A 131 7.03 10.69 -15.26
N LEU A 132 7.19 11.89 -14.71
CA LEU A 132 8.46 12.47 -14.28
C LEU A 132 8.28 13.07 -12.89
N LEU A 133 9.15 12.68 -11.97
CA LEU A 133 9.26 13.26 -10.64
C LEU A 133 10.57 14.02 -10.57
N SER A 134 10.52 15.28 -10.17
CA SER A 134 11.71 16.05 -9.87
C SER A 134 11.72 16.62 -8.46
N PHE A 135 12.90 16.61 -7.86
CA PHE A 135 13.19 17.15 -6.54
C PHE A 135 14.15 18.32 -6.70
N THR A 136 13.78 19.51 -6.22
CA THR A 136 14.60 20.72 -6.38
C THR A 136 14.63 21.54 -5.10
N VAL A 137 15.83 21.93 -4.66
CA VAL A 137 15.97 22.97 -3.62
C VAL A 137 15.95 24.33 -4.30
N VAL A 138 15.04 25.21 -3.85
CA VAL A 138 14.82 26.56 -4.39
C VAL A 138 15.20 27.64 -3.37
N GLY A 139 15.94 28.65 -3.81
CA GLY A 139 16.45 29.75 -2.99
C GLY A 139 15.68 31.08 -3.10
N ASN A 140 16.12 32.09 -2.33
CA ASN A 140 15.36 33.31 -2.01
C ASN A 140 15.31 34.43 -3.08
N THR A 141 16.19 34.48 -4.08
CA THR A 141 16.37 35.71 -4.90
C THR A 141 16.41 35.50 -6.41
N ALA A 142 16.39 34.26 -6.88
CA ALA A 142 16.26 33.87 -8.29
C ALA A 142 15.93 32.38 -8.36
N PRO A 143 15.36 31.84 -9.45
CA PRO A 143 15.16 30.41 -9.63
C PRO A 143 16.52 29.73 -9.89
N VAL A 144 17.39 29.73 -8.89
CA VAL A 144 18.61 28.95 -8.90
C VAL A 144 18.24 27.60 -8.32
N SER A 145 18.03 26.62 -9.21
CA SER A 145 17.96 25.21 -8.84
C SER A 145 19.35 24.78 -8.39
N ILE A 146 19.52 24.51 -7.10
CA ILE A 146 20.84 24.18 -6.52
C ILE A 146 21.15 22.69 -6.71
N THR A 147 20.12 21.85 -6.64
CA THR A 147 20.23 20.40 -6.87
C THR A 147 18.92 19.93 -7.48
N ASN A 148 18.99 19.17 -8.57
CA ASN A 148 17.83 18.61 -9.24
C ASN A 148 18.03 17.11 -9.47
N ILE A 149 17.11 16.31 -8.95
CA ILE A 149 17.02 14.88 -9.28
C ILE A 149 15.80 14.72 -10.16
N VAL A 150 15.95 14.02 -11.28
CA VAL A 150 14.87 13.75 -12.21
C VAL A 150 14.70 12.23 -12.33
N ILE A 151 13.49 11.74 -12.05
CA ILE A 151 13.14 10.34 -12.02
C ILE A 151 12.01 10.10 -13.03
N ASN A 152 12.29 9.33 -14.06
CA ASN A 152 11.29 8.90 -15.04
C ASN A 152 10.70 7.52 -14.68
N ASN A 153 9.68 7.09 -15.42
CA ASN A 153 9.05 5.79 -15.25
C ASN A 153 10.03 4.60 -15.25
N GLU A 154 11.01 4.60 -16.15
CA GLU A 154 12.02 3.53 -16.26
C GLU A 154 12.86 3.43 -14.98
N THR A 155 13.34 4.56 -14.48
CA THR A 155 14.13 4.63 -13.23
C THR A 155 13.28 4.21 -12.03
N ALA A 156 12.04 4.70 -11.95
CA ALA A 156 11.13 4.34 -10.87
C ALA A 156 10.84 2.83 -10.82
N ASN A 157 10.59 2.20 -11.98
CA ASN A 157 10.41 0.76 -12.09
C ASN A 157 11.66 -0.03 -11.71
N ALA A 158 12.85 0.41 -12.14
CA ALA A 158 14.11 -0.21 -11.76
C ALA A 158 14.32 -0.19 -10.24
N VAL A 159 14.08 0.97 -9.61
CA VAL A 159 14.16 1.16 -8.16
C VAL A 159 13.19 0.21 -7.44
N GLN A 160 11.91 0.18 -7.82
CA GLN A 160 10.91 -0.70 -7.19
C GLN A 160 11.30 -2.18 -7.27
N ASN A 161 11.78 -2.64 -8.43
CA ASN A 161 12.18 -4.02 -8.63
C ASN A 161 13.36 -4.41 -7.73
N ASN A 162 14.35 -3.52 -7.60
CA ASN A 162 15.52 -3.77 -6.76
C ASN A 162 15.21 -3.63 -5.27
N VAL A 163 14.33 -2.70 -4.88
CA VAL A 163 13.79 -2.63 -3.52
C VAL A 163 13.09 -3.95 -3.17
N ARG A 164 12.22 -4.46 -4.05
CA ARG A 164 11.53 -5.74 -3.81
C ARG A 164 12.51 -6.89 -3.61
N ARG A 165 13.61 -6.92 -4.38
CA ARG A 165 14.69 -7.91 -4.21
C ARG A 165 15.42 -7.74 -2.88
N PHE A 166 15.73 -6.51 -2.50
CA PHE A 166 16.40 -6.19 -1.24
C PHE A 166 15.57 -6.53 0.01
N LEU A 167 14.27 -6.22 -0.03
CA LEU A 167 13.34 -6.57 1.04
C LEU A 167 13.14 -8.09 1.14
N GLY A 168 13.44 -8.83 0.07
CA GLY A 168 13.20 -10.27 0.00
C GLY A 168 11.70 -10.60 0.11
N PRO A 169 11.35 -11.88 0.23
CA PRO A 169 9.98 -12.26 0.58
C PRO A 169 9.62 -11.64 1.93
N SER A 170 8.51 -10.88 1.99
CA SER A 170 7.99 -10.38 3.27
C SER A 170 7.77 -11.56 4.21
N PRO A 171 8.37 -11.57 5.42
CA PRO A 171 8.01 -12.57 6.40
C PRO A 171 6.51 -12.47 6.67
N PRO A 172 5.78 -13.60 6.75
CA PRO A 172 4.37 -13.57 7.09
C PRO A 172 4.18 -12.78 8.39
N ASP A 173 3.25 -11.81 8.41
CA ASP A 173 2.85 -11.13 9.65
C ASP A 173 2.60 -12.17 10.75
N PRO A 174 2.91 -11.91 12.03
CA PRO A 174 2.60 -12.84 13.11
C PRO A 174 1.11 -13.24 13.09
N GLY A 175 0.85 -14.55 12.95
CA GLY A 175 -0.50 -15.09 12.78
C GLY A 175 -1.02 -15.09 11.34
N SER A 176 -0.26 -14.62 10.36
CA SER A 176 -0.62 -14.80 8.95
C SER A 176 -0.37 -16.23 8.49
N PHE A 177 -1.15 -16.63 7.51
CA PHE A 177 -1.10 -17.94 6.90
C PHE A 177 -1.39 -17.82 5.42
N GLN A 178 -0.84 -18.76 4.67
CA GLN A 178 -1.02 -18.84 3.24
C GLN A 178 -1.51 -20.23 2.87
N ARG A 179 -2.40 -20.28 1.87
CA ARG A 179 -2.95 -21.51 1.29
C ARG A 179 -3.55 -22.48 2.33
N GLU A 180 -4.26 -21.94 3.31
CA GLU A 180 -4.97 -22.75 4.30
C GLU A 180 -6.38 -23.09 3.84
N VAL A 181 -6.88 -24.24 4.27
CA VAL A 181 -8.21 -24.73 3.90
C VAL A 181 -9.27 -24.21 4.85
N LEU A 182 -10.21 -23.44 4.31
CA LEU A 182 -11.38 -22.90 4.99
C LEU A 182 -12.63 -23.71 4.64
N TYR A 183 -13.33 -24.19 5.67
CA TYR A 183 -14.69 -24.71 5.59
C TYR A 183 -15.68 -23.66 6.09
N LEU A 184 -16.72 -23.38 5.33
CA LEU A 184 -17.78 -22.47 5.78
C LEU A 184 -18.71 -23.19 6.75
N HIS A 185 -18.91 -22.59 7.92
CA HIS A 185 -19.93 -23.03 8.88
C HIS A 185 -21.18 -22.18 8.78
N GLN A 186 -21.00 -20.86 8.60
CA GLN A 186 -22.10 -19.92 8.47
C GLN A 186 -21.66 -18.76 7.58
N MET A 187 -22.49 -18.39 6.61
CA MET A 187 -22.35 -17.17 5.84
C MET A 187 -23.70 -16.48 5.72
N ARG A 188 -23.72 -15.14 5.76
CA ARG A 188 -24.90 -14.37 5.43
C ARG A 188 -24.64 -13.46 4.23
N GLY A 189 -25.62 -13.41 3.33
CA GLY A 189 -25.63 -12.55 2.14
C GLY A 189 -25.99 -11.09 2.42
N ASP A 190 -26.33 -10.74 3.67
CA ASP A 190 -26.68 -9.37 4.07
C ASP A 190 -25.53 -8.71 4.87
N PRO A 191 -24.94 -7.60 4.38
CA PRO A 191 -23.91 -6.83 5.08
C PRO A 191 -24.28 -6.30 6.48
N LYS A 192 -25.58 -6.24 6.85
CA LYS A 192 -26.06 -5.58 8.10
C LYS A 192 -26.36 -6.53 9.26
N SER A 193 -26.15 -7.84 9.11
CA SER A 193 -26.54 -8.83 10.14
C SER A 193 -25.60 -8.88 11.37
N ARG A 194 -26.19 -8.87 12.58
CA ARG A 194 -25.49 -8.97 13.89
C ARG A 194 -24.94 -10.37 14.24
N VAL A 195 -25.30 -11.41 13.50
CA VAL A 195 -24.67 -12.75 13.59
C VAL A 195 -23.70 -12.89 12.43
N GLY A 196 -22.40 -12.97 12.75
CA GLY A 196 -21.31 -12.88 11.77
C GLY A 196 -21.00 -14.16 11.00
N ASP A 197 -20.30 -14.00 9.87
CA ASP A 197 -19.75 -15.09 9.07
C ASP A 197 -18.79 -15.95 9.92
N ARG A 198 -18.83 -17.26 9.75
CA ARG A 198 -17.99 -18.21 10.50
C ARG A 198 -17.49 -19.34 9.61
N GLY A 199 -16.27 -19.78 9.90
CA GLY A 199 -15.67 -20.91 9.23
C GLY A 199 -14.62 -21.58 10.10
N ILE A 200 -14.11 -22.69 9.59
CA ILE A 200 -13.19 -23.59 10.28
C ILE A 200 -11.94 -23.69 9.41
N ILE A 201 -10.79 -23.48 10.04
CA ILE A 201 -9.47 -23.79 9.47
C ILE A 201 -8.85 -24.77 10.47
N GLU A 202 -8.83 -26.06 10.10
CA GLU A 202 -8.51 -27.16 11.04
C GLU A 202 -7.14 -27.01 11.69
N ARG A 203 -6.18 -26.41 10.97
CA ARG A 203 -4.85 -26.08 11.51
C ARG A 203 -4.92 -25.25 12.79
N PHE A 204 -5.90 -24.36 12.92
CA PHE A 204 -6.02 -23.44 14.05
C PHE A 204 -7.08 -23.89 15.05
N SER A 205 -8.24 -24.35 14.57
CA SER A 205 -9.32 -24.78 15.45
C SER A 205 -10.29 -25.71 14.74
N ASN A 206 -10.79 -26.71 15.46
CA ASN A 206 -11.90 -27.57 15.02
C ASN A 206 -13.27 -26.92 15.29
N LYS A 207 -13.32 -25.73 15.90
CA LYS A 207 -14.56 -25.00 16.20
C LYS A 207 -14.78 -23.87 15.18
N PRO A 208 -16.04 -23.49 14.88
CA PRO A 208 -16.34 -22.35 14.01
C PRO A 208 -15.84 -21.02 14.61
N VAL A 209 -14.89 -20.38 13.91
CA VAL A 209 -14.30 -19.08 14.25
C VAL A 209 -14.90 -18.01 13.34
N LYS A 210 -14.97 -16.77 13.84
CA LYS A 210 -15.49 -15.63 13.07
C LYS A 210 -14.62 -15.35 11.85
N LEU A 211 -15.25 -15.07 10.71
CA LEU A 211 -14.60 -14.62 9.49
C LEU A 211 -14.77 -13.12 9.32
N HIS A 212 -13.73 -12.48 8.80
CA HIS A 212 -13.75 -11.10 8.34
C HIS A 212 -13.04 -11.02 7.00
N PHE A 213 -13.79 -10.73 5.95
CA PHE A 213 -13.23 -10.54 4.60
C PHE A 213 -12.66 -9.14 4.50
N MET A 214 -11.38 -9.05 4.14
CA MET A 214 -10.65 -7.78 4.09
C MET A 214 -10.95 -6.97 2.84
N THR A 215 -11.53 -7.62 1.83
CA THR A 215 -11.92 -7.02 0.56
C THR A 215 -13.31 -7.52 0.14
N PRO A 216 -14.13 -6.71 -0.56
CA PRO A 216 -15.38 -7.18 -1.15
C PRO A 216 -15.19 -8.41 -2.06
N GLU A 217 -14.10 -8.43 -2.82
CA GLU A 217 -13.76 -9.47 -3.80
C GLU A 217 -13.56 -10.83 -3.13
N SER A 218 -12.86 -10.87 -2.00
CA SER A 218 -12.65 -12.13 -1.24
C SER A 218 -13.96 -12.73 -0.72
N LYS A 219 -14.96 -11.89 -0.40
CA LYS A 219 -16.29 -12.36 -0.01
C LYS A 219 -17.11 -12.81 -1.21
N ALA A 220 -17.07 -12.05 -2.31
CA ALA A 220 -17.77 -12.37 -3.56
C ALA A 220 -17.29 -13.71 -4.16
N ALA A 221 -15.97 -13.98 -4.12
CA ALA A 221 -15.38 -15.24 -4.58
C ALA A 221 -15.97 -16.50 -3.90
N ILE A 222 -16.56 -16.32 -2.71
CA ILE A 222 -17.26 -17.37 -1.98
C ILE A 222 -18.77 -17.33 -2.25
N LEU A 223 -19.41 -16.15 -2.08
CA LEU A 223 -20.87 -16.03 -2.14
C LEU A 223 -21.45 -16.25 -3.54
N ASP A 224 -20.73 -15.87 -4.59
CA ASP A 224 -21.22 -15.95 -5.97
C ASP A 224 -21.14 -17.39 -6.52
N ARG A 225 -20.56 -18.32 -5.76
CA ARG A 225 -20.46 -19.72 -6.16
C ARG A 225 -21.74 -20.51 -5.90
N PRO A 226 -22.08 -21.46 -6.77
CA PRO A 226 -23.11 -22.44 -6.47
C PRO A 226 -22.66 -23.36 -5.31
N PHE A 227 -23.53 -23.52 -4.31
CA PHE A 227 -23.31 -24.39 -3.15
C PHE A 227 -22.05 -24.09 -2.32
N PRO A 228 -21.89 -22.86 -1.78
CA PRO A 228 -20.64 -22.45 -1.13
C PRO A 228 -20.30 -23.23 0.15
N PHE A 229 -21.29 -23.89 0.77
CA PHE A 229 -21.09 -24.73 1.97
C PHE A 229 -20.73 -26.19 1.66
N LYS A 230 -20.60 -26.57 0.38
CA LYS A 230 -20.29 -27.95 -0.04
C LYS A 230 -18.85 -28.14 -0.50
N VAL A 231 -18.09 -27.05 -0.61
CA VAL A 231 -16.69 -27.04 -1.01
C VAL A 231 -15.85 -26.43 0.10
N ALA A 232 -14.56 -26.73 0.09
CA ALA A 232 -13.57 -26.03 0.91
C ALA A 232 -12.84 -24.98 0.05
N TYR A 233 -12.30 -23.96 0.69
CA TYR A 233 -11.63 -22.84 0.01
C TYR A 233 -10.18 -22.77 0.46
N VAL A 234 -9.26 -22.67 -0.49
CA VAL A 234 -7.85 -22.38 -0.20
C VAL A 234 -7.71 -20.87 -0.10
N ILE A 235 -7.31 -20.38 1.06
CA ILE A 235 -7.29 -18.96 1.38
C ILE A 235 -5.95 -18.50 1.98
N ASP A 236 -5.70 -17.21 1.84
CA ASP A 236 -4.68 -16.50 2.62
C ASP A 236 -5.36 -15.61 3.66
N GLY A 237 -4.68 -15.37 4.77
CA GLY A 237 -5.24 -14.53 5.80
C GLY A 237 -4.39 -14.36 7.04
N GLN A 238 -5.03 -13.86 8.10
CA GLN A 238 -4.46 -13.71 9.43
C GLN A 238 -5.39 -14.32 10.48
N VAL A 239 -4.83 -15.05 11.44
CA VAL A 239 -5.53 -15.48 12.65
C VAL A 239 -5.22 -14.51 13.80
N SER A 240 -6.27 -14.00 14.44
CA SER A 240 -6.16 -13.27 15.71
C SER A 240 -6.62 -14.18 16.84
N THR A 241 -5.86 -14.20 17.94
CA THR A 241 -6.15 -15.03 19.10
C THR A 241 -6.60 -14.19 20.30
N VAL A 242 -7.40 -14.79 21.19
CA VAL A 242 -7.76 -14.24 22.50
C VAL A 242 -7.42 -15.30 23.53
N LYS A 243 -6.51 -14.98 24.45
CA LYS A 243 -6.02 -15.94 25.48
C LYS A 243 -5.46 -17.24 24.88
N GLY A 244 -4.79 -17.14 23.73
CA GLY A 244 -4.19 -18.29 23.03
C GLY A 244 -5.13 -19.05 22.09
N GLU A 245 -6.44 -18.77 22.13
CA GLU A 245 -7.44 -19.44 21.28
C GLU A 245 -7.77 -18.60 20.03
N PRO A 246 -7.91 -19.19 18.83
CA PRO A 246 -8.34 -18.48 17.63
C PRO A 246 -9.71 -17.81 17.80
N ALA A 247 -9.77 -16.50 17.58
CA ALA A 247 -10.97 -15.69 17.75
C ALA A 247 -11.49 -15.08 16.44
N LEU A 248 -10.61 -14.83 15.47
CA LEU A 248 -10.95 -14.21 14.20
C LEU A 248 -10.00 -14.66 13.09
N TYR A 249 -10.56 -15.04 11.94
CA TYR A 249 -9.83 -15.17 10.68
C TYR A 249 -10.12 -13.95 9.81
N LYS A 250 -9.07 -13.20 9.47
CA LYS A 250 -9.13 -12.13 8.48
C LYS A 250 -8.73 -12.71 7.13
N VAL A 251 -9.68 -12.90 6.23
CA VAL A 251 -9.46 -13.47 4.90
C VAL A 251 -9.02 -12.35 3.97
N THR A 252 -7.81 -12.48 3.41
CA THR A 252 -7.25 -11.49 2.48
C THR A 252 -7.46 -11.90 1.03
N HIS A 253 -7.26 -13.18 0.72
CA HIS A 253 -7.42 -13.73 -0.63
C HIS A 253 -8.03 -15.13 -0.62
N VAL A 254 -8.73 -15.46 -1.71
CA VAL A 254 -9.30 -16.79 -1.99
C VAL A 254 -8.72 -17.26 -3.31
N HIS A 255 -8.03 -18.41 -3.32
CA HIS A 255 -7.30 -18.93 -4.49
C HIS A 255 -8.15 -19.91 -5.29
N GLU A 256 -8.47 -21.04 -4.69
CA GLU A 256 -9.09 -22.18 -5.35
C GLU A 256 -10.05 -22.89 -4.41
N THR A 257 -10.89 -23.76 -4.97
CA THR A 257 -11.88 -24.54 -4.23
C THR A 257 -11.58 -26.03 -4.34
N ILE A 258 -11.73 -26.75 -3.24
CA ILE A 258 -11.51 -28.19 -3.15
C ILE A 258 -12.88 -28.87 -2.92
N GLY A 259 -13.26 -29.79 -3.80
CA GLY A 259 -14.50 -30.59 -3.71
C GLY A 259 -15.28 -30.68 -5.04
N GLU A 260 -16.16 -31.69 -5.16
CA GLU A 260 -17.03 -31.85 -6.34
C GLU A 260 -18.32 -31.03 -6.20
N GLU A 261 -18.63 -30.22 -7.23
CA GLU A 261 -19.96 -29.63 -7.37
C GLU A 261 -21.01 -30.73 -7.60
N PRO A 262 -22.11 -30.81 -6.84
CA PRO A 262 -23.13 -31.82 -7.07
C PRO A 262 -23.72 -31.65 -8.47
N LYS A 263 -23.63 -32.72 -9.29
CA LYS A 263 -24.23 -32.77 -10.63
C LYS A 263 -25.69 -32.33 -10.55
N ARG A 264 -26.07 -31.32 -11.35
CA ARG A 264 -27.47 -30.89 -11.49
C ARG A 264 -28.34 -32.11 -11.82
N VAL A 265 -29.15 -32.57 -10.86
CA VAL A 265 -30.18 -33.57 -11.14
C VAL A 265 -31.22 -32.88 -12.02
N ALA A 266 -31.23 -33.19 -13.31
CA ALA A 266 -32.28 -32.74 -14.22
C ALA A 266 -33.63 -33.24 -13.67
N LYS A 267 -34.53 -32.31 -13.34
CA LYS A 267 -35.91 -32.65 -12.97
C LYS A 267 -36.52 -33.47 -14.11
N LYS A 268 -36.85 -34.74 -13.86
CA LYS A 268 -37.64 -35.55 -14.81
C LYS A 268 -38.94 -34.79 -15.10
N PRO A 269 -39.32 -34.62 -16.39
CA PRO A 269 -40.57 -33.95 -16.71
C PRO A 269 -41.74 -34.78 -16.16
N ALA A 270 -42.67 -34.09 -15.50
CA ALA A 270 -43.88 -34.70 -14.96
C ALA A 270 -44.65 -35.41 -16.10
N ARG A 271 -44.92 -36.71 -15.93
CA ARG A 271 -45.81 -37.45 -16.82
C ARG A 271 -47.20 -36.82 -16.73
N ARG A 272 -47.65 -36.18 -17.82
CA ARG A 272 -49.05 -35.80 -18.00
C ARG A 272 -49.90 -37.07 -18.02
N ILE A 273 -50.71 -37.25 -16.98
CA ILE A 273 -51.78 -38.25 -16.95
C ILE A 273 -52.93 -37.68 -17.79
N ASN A 274 -53.14 -38.23 -18.99
CA ASN A 274 -54.31 -37.91 -19.80
C ASN A 274 -55.53 -38.62 -19.19
N VAL A 275 -56.35 -37.86 -18.46
CA VAL A 275 -57.68 -38.32 -18.06
C VAL A 275 -58.59 -38.24 -19.29
N ARG A 276 -58.87 -39.40 -19.90
CA ARG A 276 -59.96 -39.56 -20.88
C ARG A 276 -61.29 -39.35 -20.16
N THR A 277 -61.90 -38.18 -20.32
CA THR A 277 -63.33 -38.01 -20.06
C THR A 277 -64.11 -38.64 -21.20
N ARG A 278 -64.88 -39.67 -20.84
CA ARG A 278 -65.87 -40.36 -21.67
C ARG A 278 -67.25 -39.88 -21.23
N LYS A 279 -68.14 -39.68 -22.23
CA LYS A 279 -69.61 -39.55 -22.14
C LYS A 279 -70.11 -38.20 -21.64
N SER A 280 -71.21 -37.65 -22.16
CA SER A 280 -72.32 -38.19 -22.98
C SER A 280 -72.89 -37.11 -23.86
#